data_AF-A0A8T5P543-F1
#
_entry.id   AF-A0A8T5P543-F1
#
_cell.length_a   1.000
_cell.length_b   1.000
_cell.length_c   1.000
_cell.angle_alpha   90.00
_cell.angle_beta   90.00
_cell.angle_gamma   90.00
#
_symmetry.space_group_name_H-M   'P 1'
#
loop_
_entity.id
_entity.type
_entity.pdbx_description
1 polymer ?
#
loop_
_entity_poly.entity_id
_entity_poly.type
_entity_poly.pdbx_seq_one_letter_code
_entity_poly.pdbx_strand_id
1 'polypeptide(L)'
;MNGFQRSTTADELAEKVSPLFSIYEIQQHEGNIYFFGLPKKDIRILYQELWTVFAEKGFEFSVRHELGEDVLVASQFAPVKERTWINVALLIATFFTTMVVGSLLYGADPEASPLGVLKGIPFTIAIMTVLGA
;
A
#
# COMPACT_ATOMS: atom_id res chain seq x y z
N MET A 1 17.56 6.42 -26.70
CA MET A 1 16.69 7.54 -27.15
C MET A 1 15.53 7.70 -26.15
N ASN A 2 15.76 8.22 -24.92
CA ASN A 2 14.77 8.21 -23.83
C ASN A 2 14.59 9.59 -23.14
N GLY A 3 14.75 10.69 -23.87
CA GLY A 3 14.61 12.06 -23.32
C GLY A 3 13.22 12.68 -23.52
N PHE A 4 12.50 12.27 -24.58
CA PHE A 4 11.27 12.96 -25.01
C PHE A 4 9.98 12.52 -24.29
N GLN A 5 9.94 11.32 -23.71
CA GLN A 5 8.72 10.85 -23.00
C GLN A 5 8.60 11.38 -21.57
N ARG A 6 9.71 11.78 -20.93
CA ARG A 6 9.71 12.22 -19.52
C ARG A 6 9.14 13.64 -19.33
N SER A 7 9.22 14.51 -20.33
CA SER A 7 8.56 15.82 -20.24
C SER A 7 7.04 15.67 -20.38
N THR A 8 6.57 14.89 -21.35
CA THR A 8 5.14 14.75 -21.66
C THR A 8 4.30 14.32 -20.46
N THR A 9 4.74 13.32 -19.68
CA THR A 9 3.95 12.86 -18.53
C THR A 9 3.91 13.88 -17.39
N ALA A 10 5.00 14.60 -17.14
CA ALA A 10 5.02 15.65 -16.12
C ALA A 10 4.17 16.85 -16.53
N ASP A 11 4.21 17.23 -17.82
CA ASP A 11 3.40 18.31 -18.37
C ASP A 11 1.91 17.96 -18.30
N GLU A 12 1.52 16.73 -18.67
CA GLU A 12 0.14 16.24 -18.57
C GLU A 12 -0.38 16.22 -17.11
N LEU A 13 0.46 15.77 -16.18
CA LEU A 13 0.11 15.77 -14.75
C LEU A 13 0.04 17.20 -14.21
N ALA A 14 0.96 18.08 -14.60
CA ALA A 14 0.95 19.49 -14.21
C ALA A 14 -0.35 20.18 -14.63
N GLU A 15 -0.84 19.92 -15.84
CA GLU A 15 -2.10 20.49 -16.34
C GLU A 15 -3.29 20.06 -15.47
N LYS A 16 -3.33 18.80 -15.03
CA LYS A 16 -4.40 18.28 -14.17
C LYS A 16 -4.27 18.68 -12.70
N VAL A 17 -3.05 18.95 -12.22
CA VAL A 17 -2.76 19.36 -10.84
C VAL A 17 -2.95 20.87 -10.65
N SER A 18 -2.63 21.68 -11.67
CA SER A 18 -2.70 23.15 -11.64
C SER A 18 -4.04 23.76 -11.15
N PRO A 19 -5.22 23.15 -11.41
CA PRO A 19 -6.49 23.66 -10.89
C PRO A 19 -6.61 23.57 -9.36
N LEU A 20 -5.93 22.61 -8.74
CA LEU A 20 -6.04 22.29 -7.31
C LEU A 20 -4.82 22.72 -6.50
N PHE A 21 -3.68 22.86 -7.18
CA PHE A 21 -2.40 23.16 -6.58
C PHE A 21 -1.68 24.21 -7.43
N SER A 22 -1.22 25.29 -6.81
CA SER A 22 -0.51 26.38 -7.50
C SER A 22 0.96 26.00 -7.66
N ILE A 23 1.29 25.37 -8.78
CA ILE A 23 2.65 24.94 -9.09
C ILE A 23 3.49 26.16 -9.51
N TYR A 24 4.61 26.40 -8.83
CA TYR A 24 5.61 27.38 -9.26
C TYR A 24 6.86 26.74 -9.82
N GLU A 25 7.17 25.49 -9.42
CA GLU A 25 8.33 24.76 -9.91
C GLU A 25 8.03 23.26 -10.04
N ILE A 26 8.61 22.64 -11.06
CA ILE A 26 8.51 21.19 -11.30
C ILE A 26 9.92 20.64 -11.38
N GLN A 27 10.22 19.65 -10.55
CA GLN A 27 11.48 18.91 -10.62
C GLN A 27 11.21 17.43 -10.89
N GLN A 28 12.14 16.76 -11.56
CA GLN A 28 12.09 15.31 -11.74
C GLN A 28 13.37 14.69 -11.18
N HIS A 29 13.21 13.75 -10.25
CA HIS A 29 14.34 13.07 -9.63
C HIS A 29 14.02 11.59 -9.44
N GLU A 30 14.95 10.71 -9.85
CA GLU A 30 14.83 9.25 -9.68
C GLU A 30 13.53 8.61 -10.20
N GLY A 31 12.87 9.23 -11.19
CA GLY A 31 11.59 8.74 -11.74
C GLY A 31 10.35 9.26 -11.01
N ASN A 32 10.54 10.07 -9.96
CA ASN A 32 9.49 10.83 -9.29
C ASN A 32 9.40 12.25 -9.86
N ILE A 33 8.20 12.83 -9.84
CA ILE A 33 7.93 14.21 -10.25
C ILE A 33 7.51 15.00 -9.00
N TYR A 34 8.20 16.09 -8.73
CA TYR A 34 7.99 16.97 -7.59
C TYR A 34 7.35 18.25 -8.10
N PHE A 35 6.12 18.53 -7.66
CA PHE A 35 5.40 19.76 -7.93
C PHE A 35 5.48 20.63 -6.68
N PHE A 36 6.30 21.67 -6.74
CA PHE A 36 6.45 22.65 -5.69
C PHE A 36 5.38 23.72 -5.83
N GLY A 37 4.65 23.99 -4.75
CA GLY A 37 3.48 24.86 -4.86
C GLY A 37 2.75 25.10 -3.56
N LEU A 38 1.55 25.66 -3.71
CA LEU A 38 0.63 25.88 -2.60
C LEU A 38 -0.74 25.28 -2.92
N PRO A 39 -1.38 24.56 -1.99
CA PRO A 39 -2.71 24.01 -2.21
C PRO A 39 -3.74 25.14 -2.34
N LYS A 40 -4.53 25.11 -3.42
CA LYS A 40 -5.63 26.09 -3.65
C LYS A 40 -6.91 25.69 -2.94
N LYS A 41 -7.04 24.41 -2.56
CA LYS A 41 -8.17 23.83 -1.82
C LYS A 41 -7.68 23.13 -0.55
N ASP A 42 -8.60 22.81 0.35
CA ASP A 42 -8.34 21.95 1.51
C ASP A 42 -7.68 20.64 1.05
N ILE A 43 -6.69 20.19 1.82
CA ILE A 43 -5.88 18.99 1.53
C ILE A 43 -6.77 17.77 1.25
N ARG A 44 -7.91 17.62 1.93
CA ARG A 44 -8.83 16.48 1.75
C ARG A 44 -9.47 16.48 0.36
N ILE A 45 -9.89 17.65 -0.12
CA ILE A 45 -10.49 17.81 -1.45
C ILE A 45 -9.45 17.57 -2.53
N LEU A 46 -8.23 18.09 -2.30
CA LEU A 46 -7.10 17.85 -3.18
C LEU A 46 -6.80 16.36 -3.29
N TYR A 47 -6.78 15.63 -2.16
CA TYR A 47 -6.57 14.18 -2.18
C TYR A 47 -7.67 13.43 -2.95
N GLN A 48 -8.94 13.81 -2.74
CA GLN A 48 -10.08 13.15 -3.38
C GLN A 48 -10.09 13.33 -4.90
N GLU A 49 -9.78 14.53 -5.38
CA GLU A 49 -9.80 14.84 -6.82
C GLU A 49 -8.55 14.32 -7.54
N LEU A 50 -7.37 14.44 -6.92
CA LEU A 50 -6.12 14.01 -7.53
C LEU A 50 -5.93 12.49 -7.50
N TRP A 51 -6.49 11.77 -6.52
CA TRP A 51 -6.39 10.32 -6.46
C TRP A 51 -6.81 9.62 -7.75
N THR A 52 -7.97 10.00 -8.31
CA THR A 52 -8.45 9.42 -9.57
C THR A 52 -7.49 9.73 -10.72
N VAL A 53 -6.99 10.96 -10.81
CA VAL A 53 -6.05 11.39 -11.87
C VAL A 53 -4.75 10.60 -11.84
N PHE A 54 -4.13 10.46 -10.67
CA PHE A 54 -2.86 9.75 -10.52
C PHE A 54 -3.06 8.23 -10.68
N ALA A 55 -4.13 7.66 -10.11
CA ALA A 55 -4.44 6.24 -10.23
C ALA A 55 -4.68 5.80 -11.68
N GLU A 56 -5.42 6.56 -12.49
CA GLU A 56 -5.64 6.28 -13.91
C GLU A 56 -4.33 6.24 -14.73
N LYS A 57 -3.33 7.00 -14.30
CA LYS A 57 -2.03 7.11 -14.97
C LYS A 57 -0.98 6.16 -14.39
N GLY A 58 -1.31 5.35 -13.39
CA GLY A 58 -0.37 4.43 -12.74
C GLY A 58 0.65 5.13 -11.84
N PHE A 59 0.28 6.28 -11.27
CA PHE A 59 1.06 7.00 -10.29
C PHE A 59 0.35 6.99 -8.93
N GLU A 60 1.14 7.00 -7.86
CA GLU A 60 0.70 7.41 -6.54
C GLU A 60 1.19 8.85 -6.29
N PHE A 61 0.55 9.57 -5.38
CA PHE A 61 1.04 10.88 -4.97
C PHE A 61 0.97 11.05 -3.47
N SER A 62 1.88 11.89 -2.96
CA SER A 62 1.89 12.33 -1.57
C SER A 62 2.11 13.83 -1.51
N VAL A 63 1.42 14.51 -0.61
CA VAL A 63 1.69 15.92 -0.31
C VAL A 63 2.52 15.96 0.96
N ARG A 64 3.69 16.58 0.88
CA ARG A 64 4.62 16.75 2.00
C ARG A 64 4.85 18.23 2.24
N HIS A 65 5.12 18.57 3.49
CA HIS A 65 5.55 19.90 3.85
C HIS A 65 7.05 19.83 4.16
N GLU A 66 7.89 20.38 3.28
CA GLU A 66 9.35 20.33 3.40
C GLU A 66 9.92 21.75 3.38
N LEU A 67 10.77 22.09 4.34
CA LEU A 67 11.47 23.39 4.44
C LEU A 67 10.55 24.63 4.40
N GLY A 68 9.28 24.50 4.78
CA GLY A 68 8.29 25.59 4.76
C GLY A 68 7.47 25.66 3.47
N GLU A 69 7.62 24.69 2.56
CA GLU A 69 6.94 24.62 1.28
C GLU A 69 6.09 23.35 1.18
N ASP A 70 4.94 23.44 0.50
CA ASP A 70 4.15 22.27 0.16
C ASP A 70 4.67 21.68 -1.16
N VAL A 71 4.94 20.38 -1.13
CA VAL A 71 5.48 19.63 -2.27
C VAL A 71 4.56 18.46 -2.53
N LEU A 72 3.99 18.41 -3.74
CA LEU A 72 3.26 17.26 -4.23
C LEU A 72 4.24 16.36 -4.99
N VAL A 73 4.50 15.18 -4.43
CA VAL A 73 5.38 14.18 -5.02
C VAL A 73 4.52 13.15 -5.73
N ALA A 74 4.71 12.99 -7.03
CA ALA A 74 4.13 11.93 -7.84
C ALA A 74 5.19 10.85 -8.11
N SER A 75 4.99 9.66 -7.54
CA SER A 75 5.83 8.49 -7.77
C SER A 75 5.09 7.50 -8.67
N GLN A 76 5.80 6.84 -9.57
CA GLN A 76 5.22 5.70 -10.29
C GLN A 76 4.93 4.60 -9.27
N PHE A 77 3.84 3.85 -9.47
CA PHE A 77 3.60 2.65 -8.68
C PHE A 77 4.77 1.67 -8.89
N ALA A 78 5.76 1.73 -7.99
CA ALA A 78 6.77 0.72 -7.86
C ALA A 78 6.15 -0.36 -6.97
N PRO A 79 5.84 -1.56 -7.49
CA PRO A 79 5.41 -2.64 -6.63
C PRO A 79 6.53 -2.86 -5.61
N VAL A 80 6.25 -2.55 -4.35
CA VAL A 80 7.16 -2.89 -3.24
C VAL A 80 7.45 -4.37 -3.41
N LYS A 81 8.73 -4.75 -3.46
CA LYS A 81 9.12 -6.14 -3.66
C LYS A 81 8.55 -6.97 -2.52
N GLU A 82 7.40 -7.57 -2.78
CA GLU A 82 6.71 -8.40 -1.81
C GLU A 82 7.60 -9.60 -1.53
N ARG A 83 7.92 -9.78 -0.25
CA ARG A 83 8.69 -10.94 0.18
C ARG A 83 7.68 -12.07 0.40
N THR A 84 7.33 -12.77 -0.67
CA THR A 84 6.34 -13.87 -0.65
C THR A 84 6.59 -14.87 0.48
N TRP A 85 7.86 -15.11 0.83
CA TRP A 85 8.23 -15.99 1.96
C TRP A 85 7.71 -15.50 3.32
N ILE A 86 7.60 -14.19 3.54
CA ILE A 86 7.04 -13.61 4.77
C ILE A 86 5.57 -14.01 4.87
N ASN A 87 4.82 -13.87 3.79
CA ASN A 87 3.40 -14.27 3.76
C ASN A 87 3.23 -15.77 4.02
N VAL A 88 4.11 -16.60 3.45
CA VAL A 88 4.10 -18.05 3.72
C VAL A 88 4.44 -18.34 5.19
N ALA A 89 5.44 -17.67 5.76
CA ALA A 89 5.80 -17.83 7.17
C ALA A 89 4.65 -17.39 8.10
N LEU A 90 4.01 -16.27 7.78
CA LEU A 90 2.83 -15.77 8.51
C LEU A 90 1.64 -16.72 8.38
N LEU A 91 1.39 -17.28 7.20
CA LEU A 91 0.33 -18.27 6.98
C LEU A 91 0.55 -19.51 7.83
N ILE A 92 1.78 -20.03 7.85
CA ILE A 92 2.16 -21.17 8.67
C ILE A 92 1.98 -20.85 10.16
N ALA A 93 2.46 -19.69 10.61
CA ALA A 93 2.30 -19.25 12.00
C ALA A 93 0.82 -19.13 12.39
N THR A 94 -0.01 -18.61 11.49
CA THR A 94 -1.46 -18.48 11.69
C THR A 94 -2.10 -19.85 11.81
N PHE A 95 -1.80 -20.78 10.89
CA PHE A 95 -2.31 -22.14 10.92
C PHE A 95 -2.03 -22.83 12.26
N PHE A 96 -0.79 -22.77 12.74
CA PHE A 96 -0.42 -23.36 14.04
C PHE A 96 -1.13 -22.68 15.21
N THR A 97 -1.23 -21.36 15.21
CA THR A 97 -1.90 -20.60 16.28
C THR A 97 -3.39 -20.97 16.34
N THR A 98 -4.07 -21.02 15.19
CA THR A 98 -5.46 -21.45 15.10
C THR A 98 -5.63 -22.91 15.53
N MET A 99 -4.66 -23.78 15.21
CA MET A 99 -4.69 -25.18 15.61
C MET A 99 -4.53 -25.37 17.13
N VAL A 100 -3.67 -24.57 17.78
CA VAL A 100 -3.56 -24.55 19.25
C VAL A 100 -4.88 -24.12 19.88
N VAL A 101 -5.44 -22.98 19.45
CA VAL A 101 -6.73 -22.50 19.96
C VAL A 101 -7.84 -23.51 19.71
N GLY A 102 -7.89 -24.10 18.52
CA GLY A 102 -8.84 -25.15 18.16
C GLY A 102 -8.71 -26.36 19.09
N SER A 103 -7.49 -26.81 19.36
CA SER A 103 -7.28 -27.97 20.23
C SER A 103 -7.76 -27.73 21.67
N LEU A 104 -7.58 -26.52 22.21
CA LEU A 104 -8.10 -26.12 23.52
C LEU A 104 -9.63 -26.18 23.55
N LEU A 105 -10.31 -25.74 22.49
CA LEU A 105 -11.78 -25.81 22.38
C LEU A 105 -12.29 -27.26 22.35
N TYR A 106 -11.50 -28.21 21.85
CA TYR A 106 -11.81 -29.65 21.87
C TYR A 106 -11.39 -30.34 23.18
N GLY A 107 -11.01 -29.58 24.22
CA GLY A 107 -10.60 -30.11 25.52
C GLY A 107 -9.25 -30.82 25.50
N ALA A 108 -8.41 -30.55 24.49
CA ALA A 108 -7.01 -30.97 24.51
C ALA A 108 -6.20 -30.06 25.42
N ASP A 109 -5.11 -30.60 25.97
CA ASP A 109 -4.09 -29.83 26.69
C ASP A 109 -2.76 -29.91 25.92
N PRO A 110 -2.49 -28.92 25.05
CA PRO A 110 -1.23 -28.81 24.30
C PRO A 110 0.02 -28.65 25.16
N GLU A 111 -0.13 -28.14 26.40
CA GLU A 111 1.00 -27.91 27.31
C GLU A 111 1.45 -29.23 27.92
N ALA A 112 0.50 -30.09 28.31
CA ALA A 112 0.79 -31.42 28.83
C ALA A 112 1.14 -32.44 27.72
N SER A 113 0.53 -32.30 26.53
CA SER A 113 0.78 -33.18 25.38
C SER A 113 0.84 -32.38 24.09
N PRO A 114 2.06 -32.13 23.54
CA PRO A 114 2.23 -31.37 22.30
C PRO A 114 1.50 -31.96 21.10
N LEU A 115 1.29 -33.28 21.07
CA LEU A 115 0.51 -33.95 20.03
C LEU A 115 -1.00 -33.64 20.12
N GLY A 116 -1.47 -33.13 21.25
CA GLY A 116 -2.84 -32.68 21.47
C GLY A 116 -3.28 -31.56 20.53
N VAL A 117 -2.33 -30.76 20.02
CA VAL A 117 -2.59 -29.68 19.05
C VAL A 117 -3.27 -30.21 17.79
N LEU A 118 -2.97 -31.45 17.36
CA LEU A 118 -3.59 -32.06 16.18
C LEU A 118 -5.12 -32.19 16.28
N LYS A 119 -5.69 -32.18 17.50
CA LYS A 119 -7.15 -32.15 17.68
C LYS A 119 -7.80 -30.86 17.18
N GLY A 120 -7.03 -29.78 17.00
CA GLY A 120 -7.49 -28.51 16.44
C GLY A 120 -7.56 -28.45 14.91
N ILE A 121 -7.10 -29.50 14.21
CA ILE A 121 -7.15 -29.58 12.73
C ILE A 121 -8.56 -29.30 12.16
N PRO A 122 -9.66 -29.97 12.62
CA PRO A 122 -10.98 -29.74 12.04
C PRO A 122 -11.45 -28.28 12.17
N PHE A 123 -11.14 -27.63 13.30
CA PHE A 123 -11.45 -26.21 13.51
C PHE A 123 -10.62 -25.32 12.59
N THR A 124 -9.33 -25.59 12.46
CA THR A 124 -8.41 -24.81 11.63
C THR A 124 -8.81 -24.85 10.17
N ILE A 125 -9.15 -26.04 9.65
CA ILE A 125 -9.63 -26.21 8.27
C ILE A 125 -10.90 -25.37 8.07
N ALA A 126 -11.88 -25.44 8.98
CA ALA A 126 -13.12 -24.69 8.86
C ALA A 126 -12.88 -23.17 8.76
N ILE A 127 -12.04 -22.61 9.63
CA ILE A 127 -11.72 -21.16 9.61
C ILE A 127 -10.93 -20.78 8.36
N MET A 128 -9.90 -21.55 7.99
CA MET A 128 -9.06 -21.25 6.84
C MET A 128 -9.84 -21.31 5.52
N THR A 129 -10.79 -22.25 5.39
CA THR A 129 -11.67 -22.31 4.22
C THR A 129 -12.57 -21.09 4.11
N VAL A 130 -13.12 -20.58 5.22
CA VAL A 130 -13.94 -19.36 5.20
C VAL A 130 -13.10 -18.10 4.90
N LEU A 131 -11.87 -18.03 5.40
CA LEU A 131 -10.98 -16.90 5.16
C LEU A 131 -10.41 -16.86 3.72
N GLY A 132 -10.27 -18.02 3.10
CA GLY A 132 -9.68 -18.16 1.76
C GLY A 132 -10.69 -18.27 0.62
N ALA A 133 -11.99 -18.17 0.90
CA ALA A 133 -13.08 -18.20 -0.08
C ALA A 133 -13.52 -16.78 -0.49
#